data_AF-A0A0C2MLJ2-F1
#
_entry.id   AF-A0A0C2MLJ2-F1
#
_cell.length_a   1.000
_cell.length_b   1.000
_cell.length_c   1.000
_cell.angle_alpha   90.00
_cell.angle_beta   90.00
_cell.angle_gamma   90.00
#
_symmetry.space_group_name_H-M   'P 1'
#
loop_
_entity.id
_entity.type
_entity.pdbx_description
1 polymer ?
#
loop_
_entity_poly.entity_id
_entity_poly.type
_entity_poly.pdbx_seq_one_letter_code
_entity_poly.pdbx_strand_id
1 'polypeptide(L)'
;MNDTQSKTSISFDNGKHFQVIKVEPNSSIYYENACVAEFELDCQQDLTTKYFHKPWVVKFHGIYHCRYSHRRHLFVSFNGGLTWKIFQQFSEDFIFLNHGSLILARQYMSESLWYSYDEGNHWYNDSYADVFKIKKIASINTLVASVVLYNKIDYIYTILNYDFSSIISICYITIDRTCQRDDYEIWYVPRYNDNCFDGEEVSYFKIKPSSMCLDKRTVIIPNISTCKYVDQDYRNNRHLPLGIAEEQERA
;
A
#
# COMPACT_ATOMS: atom_id res chain seq x y z
N MET A 1 -2.83 28.86 2.29
CA MET A 1 -3.07 27.79 3.26
C MET A 1 -2.84 28.39 4.63
N ASN A 2 -3.80 28.29 5.54
CA ASN A 2 -3.56 28.69 6.93
C ASN A 2 -2.61 27.68 7.56
N ASP A 3 -1.66 28.17 8.35
CA ASP A 3 -0.62 27.40 9.05
C ASP A 3 -1.16 26.50 10.20
N THR A 4 -2.48 26.26 10.21
CA THR A 4 -3.22 25.60 11.30
C THR A 4 -3.82 24.26 10.89
N GLN A 5 -3.56 23.77 9.68
CA GLN A 5 -4.11 22.51 9.20
C GLN A 5 -3.16 21.36 9.57
N SER A 6 -3.65 20.45 10.41
CA SER A 6 -2.96 19.22 10.77
C SER A 6 -2.57 18.45 9.50
N LYS A 7 -1.36 17.90 9.49
CA LYS A 7 -0.83 17.12 8.36
C LYS A 7 -0.13 15.88 8.86
N THR A 8 -0.28 14.78 8.13
CA THR A 8 0.42 13.54 8.47
C THR A 8 1.81 13.53 7.85
N SER A 9 2.78 13.11 8.67
CA SER A 9 4.15 12.88 8.25
C SER A 9 4.55 11.45 8.59
N ILE A 10 5.48 10.89 7.81
CA ILE A 10 6.01 9.54 7.95
C ILE A 10 7.53 9.61 8.10
N SER A 11 8.08 8.72 8.92
CA SER A 11 9.52 8.52 9.07
C SER A 11 9.91 7.13 8.58
N PHE A 12 11.08 7.04 7.96
CA PHE A 12 11.68 5.80 7.45
C PHE A 12 13.00 5.45 8.15
N ASP A 13 13.25 6.09 9.29
CA ASP A 13 14.51 5.99 10.03
C ASP A 13 14.29 6.13 11.55
N ASN A 14 13.22 5.52 12.04
CA ASN A 14 12.85 5.49 13.46
C ASN A 14 12.69 6.88 14.09
N GLY A 15 12.09 7.81 13.34
CA GLY A 15 11.72 9.14 13.82
C GLY A 15 12.84 10.17 13.80
N LYS A 16 13.99 9.90 13.17
CA LYS A 16 15.05 10.91 13.02
C LYS A 16 14.66 11.96 12.00
N HIS A 17 14.08 11.55 10.87
CA HIS A 17 13.58 12.44 9.84
C HIS A 17 12.11 12.12 9.51
N PHE A 18 11.35 13.18 9.27
CA PHE A 18 9.94 13.09 8.88
C PHE A 18 9.74 13.79 7.54
N GLN A 19 8.96 13.14 6.68
CA GLN A 19 8.49 13.73 5.42
C GLN A 19 6.97 13.72 5.38
N VAL A 20 6.40 14.77 4.79
CA VAL A 20 4.95 14.81 4.53
C VAL A 20 4.60 13.67 3.56
N ILE A 21 3.49 12.98 3.84
CA ILE A 21 3.03 11.89 2.98
C ILE A 21 2.74 12.39 1.56
N LYS A 22 3.10 11.57 0.57
CA LYS A 22 2.96 11.90 -0.85
C LYS A 22 1.77 11.14 -1.42
N VAL A 23 0.72 11.85 -1.79
CA VAL A 23 -0.43 11.27 -2.49
C VAL A 23 -0.18 11.32 -3.98
N GLU A 24 -0.35 10.20 -4.68
CA GLU A 24 -0.18 10.12 -6.12
C GLU A 24 -1.27 10.94 -6.83
N PRO A 25 -0.90 11.69 -7.88
CA PRO A 25 -1.89 12.41 -8.68
C PRO A 25 -2.81 11.38 -9.35
N ASN A 26 -4.11 11.50 -9.13
CA ASN A 26 -5.07 10.66 -9.83
C ASN A 26 -5.24 11.18 -11.26
N SER A 27 -5.23 10.28 -12.25
CA SER A 27 -5.31 10.63 -13.69
C SER A 27 -6.60 11.38 -14.06
N SER A 28 -7.59 11.40 -13.17
CA SER A 28 -8.90 12.00 -13.37
C SER A 28 -9.04 13.46 -12.90
N ILE A 29 -8.02 14.08 -12.29
CA ILE A 29 -8.16 15.45 -11.75
C ILE A 29 -6.95 16.32 -12.08
N TYR A 30 -7.22 17.41 -12.80
CA TYR A 30 -6.33 18.54 -13.02
C TYR A 30 -5.80 19.04 -11.67
N TYR A 31 -4.48 19.23 -11.54
CA TYR A 31 -3.82 19.68 -10.31
C TYR A 31 -4.50 20.90 -9.70
N GLU A 32 -5.35 20.70 -8.69
CA GLU A 32 -5.68 21.75 -7.76
C GLU A 32 -4.50 21.91 -6.80
N ASN A 33 -3.94 23.12 -6.84
CA ASN A 33 -2.84 23.58 -6.03
C ASN A 33 -2.93 23.11 -4.56
N ALA A 34 -1.84 22.50 -4.10
CA ALA A 34 -1.53 22.12 -2.72
C ALA A 34 -2.68 21.42 -1.98
N CYS A 35 -2.68 20.09 -1.98
CA CYS A 35 -3.51 19.30 -1.09
C CYS A 35 -2.64 18.61 -0.03
N VAL A 36 -3.18 18.42 1.17
CA VAL A 36 -2.48 17.78 2.30
C VAL A 36 -3.37 16.70 2.89
N ALA A 37 -2.78 15.57 3.24
CA ALA A 37 -3.50 14.45 3.84
C ALA A 37 -3.29 14.42 5.36
N GLU A 38 -4.40 14.22 6.08
CA GLU A 38 -4.47 14.07 7.53
C GLU A 38 -5.09 12.69 7.84
N PHE A 39 -4.27 11.75 8.32
CA PHE A 39 -4.70 10.42 8.69
C PHE A 39 -5.35 10.39 10.06
N GLU A 40 -6.46 9.65 10.14
CA GLU A 40 -7.15 9.31 11.38
C GLU A 40 -6.37 8.17 12.06
N LEU A 41 -5.42 8.54 12.91
CA LEU A 41 -4.61 7.58 13.67
C LEU A 41 -5.35 7.19 14.95
N ASP A 42 -5.56 5.88 15.10
CA ASP A 42 -6.17 5.29 16.30
C ASP A 42 -5.08 5.02 17.35
N CYS A 43 -5.36 5.28 18.62
CA CYS A 43 -4.42 5.08 19.72
C CYS A 43 -4.61 3.72 20.43
N GLN A 44 -5.43 2.83 19.88
CA GLN A 44 -5.64 1.49 20.43
C GLN A 44 -4.39 0.60 20.33
N GLN A 45 -4.30 -0.40 21.22
CA GLN A 45 -3.25 -1.41 21.17
C GLN A 45 -3.55 -2.43 20.05
N ASP A 46 -2.48 -2.90 19.38
CA ASP A 46 -2.51 -3.91 18.30
C ASP A 46 -3.29 -3.54 17.03
N LEU A 47 -2.87 -2.44 16.40
CA LEU A 47 -3.44 -1.95 15.13
C LEU A 47 -2.76 -2.56 13.89
N THR A 48 -1.83 -3.50 14.10
CA THR A 48 -0.98 -4.07 13.04
C THR A 48 -1.83 -4.69 11.94
N THR A 49 -2.80 -5.52 12.30
CA THR A 49 -3.66 -6.21 11.33
C THR A 49 -4.69 -5.29 10.66
N LYS A 50 -5.03 -4.17 11.30
CA LYS A 50 -5.99 -3.16 10.79
C LYS A 50 -5.38 -2.32 9.67
N TYR A 51 -4.12 -1.88 9.85
CA TYR A 51 -3.46 -0.96 8.93
C TYR A 51 -2.43 -1.64 8.03
N PHE A 52 -1.67 -2.61 8.55
CA PHE A 52 -0.54 -3.24 7.87
C PHE A 52 -0.91 -4.66 7.41
N HIS A 53 -1.42 -4.76 6.19
CA HIS A 53 -1.90 -6.05 5.65
C HIS A 53 -0.74 -6.93 5.19
N LYS A 54 0.28 -6.29 4.61
CA LYS A 54 1.57 -6.86 4.20
C LYS A 54 2.65 -5.81 4.38
N PRO A 55 3.95 -6.18 4.39
CA PRO A 55 5.04 -5.21 4.58
C PRO A 55 4.95 -4.00 3.63
N TRP A 56 4.44 -4.20 2.41
CA TRP A 56 4.26 -3.14 1.42
C TRP A 56 2.83 -2.58 1.33
N VAL A 57 1.81 -3.29 1.84
CA VAL A 57 0.40 -2.86 1.78
C VAL A 57 -0.04 -2.26 3.10
N VAL A 58 -0.22 -0.94 3.08
CA VAL A 58 -0.64 -0.15 4.25
C VAL A 58 -1.89 0.64 3.89
N LYS A 59 -2.87 0.71 4.78
CA LYS A 59 -4.06 1.54 4.59
C LYS A 59 -4.41 2.35 5.82
N PHE A 60 -4.85 3.59 5.60
CA PHE A 60 -5.37 4.47 6.65
C PHE A 60 -6.62 5.20 6.16
N HIS A 61 -7.53 5.46 7.08
CA HIS A 61 -8.57 6.46 6.82
C HIS A 61 -7.99 7.84 7.11
N GLY A 62 -8.48 8.84 6.41
CA GLY A 62 -8.05 10.22 6.64
C GLY A 62 -8.85 11.22 5.84
N ILE A 63 -8.55 12.49 6.03
CA ILE A 63 -9.13 13.60 5.30
C ILE A 63 -8.08 14.14 4.33
N TYR A 64 -8.46 14.31 3.06
CA TYR A 64 -7.65 14.99 2.08
C TYR A 64 -8.10 16.45 1.98
N HIS A 65 -7.26 17.35 2.50
CA HIS A 65 -7.51 18.77 2.53
C HIS A 65 -6.94 19.43 1.29
N CYS A 66 -7.82 19.79 0.37
CA CYS A 66 -7.55 20.70 -0.73
C CYS A 66 -8.17 22.07 -0.42
N ARG A 67 -7.75 23.11 -1.13
CA ARG A 67 -8.11 24.51 -0.86
C ARG A 67 -9.60 24.77 -0.55
N TYR A 68 -10.51 24.04 -1.20
CA TYR A 68 -11.96 24.16 -1.03
C TYR A 68 -12.68 22.83 -0.77
N SER A 69 -11.94 21.75 -0.53
CA SER A 69 -12.50 20.42 -0.40
C SER A 69 -11.82 19.66 0.73
N HIS A 70 -12.62 19.14 1.65
CA HIS A 70 -12.18 18.28 2.74
C HIS A 70 -13.00 17.00 2.65
N ARG A 71 -12.40 15.97 2.07
CA ARG A 71 -13.09 14.69 1.83
C ARG A 71 -12.37 13.58 2.56
N ARG A 72 -13.16 12.77 3.26
CA ARG A 72 -12.67 11.56 3.89
C ARG A 72 -12.45 10.48 2.83
N HIS A 73 -11.31 9.82 2.92
CA HIS A 73 -10.88 8.80 1.97
C HIS A 73 -10.16 7.66 2.70
N LEU A 74 -10.19 6.48 2.08
CA LEU A 74 -9.20 5.44 2.36
C LEU A 74 -7.94 5.72 1.53
N PHE A 75 -6.82 5.88 2.21
CA PHE A 75 -5.49 5.98 1.60
C PHE A 75 -4.85 4.61 1.61
N VAL A 76 -4.33 4.17 0.47
CA VAL A 76 -3.67 2.87 0.34
C VAL A 76 -2.28 3.06 -0.26
N SER A 77 -1.28 2.53 0.41
CA SER A 77 0.08 2.42 -0.11
C SER A 77 0.34 0.96 -0.50
N PHE A 78 1.05 0.76 -1.61
CA PHE A 78 1.55 -0.54 -2.07
C PHE A 78 3.08 -0.64 -2.06
N ASN A 79 3.75 0.37 -1.48
CA ASN A 79 5.21 0.48 -1.39
C ASN A 79 5.69 0.90 0.00
N GLY A 80 4.98 0.48 1.05
CA GLY A 80 5.39 0.69 2.44
C GLY A 80 5.31 2.16 2.92
N GLY A 81 4.51 3.00 2.25
CA GLY A 81 4.19 4.36 2.68
C GLY A 81 4.96 5.45 1.94
N LEU A 82 5.76 5.09 0.93
CA LEU A 82 6.49 6.05 0.10
C LEU A 82 5.53 6.94 -0.70
N THR A 83 4.50 6.32 -1.30
CA THR A 83 3.41 7.00 -1.99
C THR A 83 2.06 6.39 -1.62
N TRP A 84 1.00 7.19 -1.77
CA TRP A 84 -0.36 6.83 -1.35
C TRP A 84 -1.35 7.07 -2.47
N LYS A 85 -2.24 6.11 -2.71
CA LYS A 85 -3.35 6.21 -3.65
C LYS A 85 -4.66 6.45 -2.92
N ILE A 86 -5.55 7.20 -3.57
CA ILE A 86 -6.96 7.37 -3.18
C ILE A 86 -7.82 6.90 -4.36
N PHE A 87 -8.81 6.05 -4.09
CA PHE A 87 -9.75 5.59 -5.10
C PHE A 87 -11.14 6.15 -4.83
N GLN A 88 -11.44 7.33 -5.38
CA GLN A 88 -12.63 8.11 -5.05
C GLN A 88 -13.96 7.43 -5.44
N GLN A 89 -13.92 6.54 -6.42
CA GLN A 89 -15.10 5.83 -6.92
C GLN A 89 -15.55 4.68 -5.99
N PHE A 90 -14.71 4.25 -5.05
CA PHE A 90 -14.98 3.07 -4.20
C PHE A 90 -15.21 3.44 -2.74
N SER A 91 -16.12 2.71 -2.10
CA SER A 91 -16.26 2.73 -0.64
C SER A 91 -15.00 2.25 0.04
N GLU A 92 -14.84 2.62 1.30
CA GLU A 92 -13.67 2.29 2.11
C GLU A 92 -13.55 0.78 2.44
N ASP A 93 -14.47 -0.04 1.94
CA ASP A 93 -14.55 -1.49 2.14
C ASP A 93 -13.56 -2.25 1.23
N PHE A 94 -12.26 -2.00 1.42
CA PHE A 94 -11.20 -2.66 0.66
C PHE A 94 -10.73 -3.95 1.33
N ILE A 95 -10.64 -5.00 0.53
CA ILE A 95 -10.09 -6.30 0.94
C ILE A 95 -8.90 -6.67 0.07
N PHE A 96 -7.88 -7.19 0.73
CA PHE A 96 -6.63 -7.64 0.11
C PHE A 96 -6.52 -9.17 0.21
N LEU A 97 -6.49 -9.80 -0.96
CA LEU A 97 -6.28 -11.23 -1.15
C LEU A 97 -4.91 -11.46 -1.79
N ASN A 98 -4.45 -12.72 -1.83
CA ASN A 98 -3.21 -13.12 -2.51
C ASN A 98 -1.99 -12.24 -2.16
N HIS A 99 -1.75 -12.04 -0.86
CA HIS A 99 -0.71 -11.15 -0.35
C HIS A 99 -0.77 -9.70 -0.86
N GLY A 100 -1.98 -9.21 -1.12
CA GLY A 100 -2.23 -7.83 -1.52
C GLY A 100 -2.10 -7.57 -3.02
N SER A 101 -1.81 -8.59 -3.83
CA SER A 101 -1.83 -8.45 -5.29
C SER A 101 -3.26 -8.32 -5.83
N LEU A 102 -4.25 -8.96 -5.19
CA LEU A 102 -5.66 -8.85 -5.58
C LEU A 102 -6.42 -7.99 -4.56
N ILE A 103 -7.07 -6.95 -5.06
CA ILE A 103 -7.86 -5.99 -4.30
C ILE A 103 -9.32 -6.15 -4.70
N LEU A 104 -10.21 -6.17 -3.72
CA LEU A 104 -11.65 -6.10 -3.90
C LEU A 104 -12.16 -4.81 -3.28
N ALA A 105 -13.02 -4.11 -4.00
CA ALA A 105 -13.64 -2.87 -3.57
C ALA A 105 -15.09 -2.81 -4.01
N ARG A 106 -15.92 -2.06 -3.28
CA ARG A 106 -17.30 -1.78 -3.67
C ARG A 106 -17.39 -0.38 -4.26
N GLN A 107 -18.04 -0.21 -5.40
CA GLN A 107 -18.28 1.11 -5.97
C GLN A 107 -19.39 1.87 -5.22
N TYR A 108 -19.18 3.16 -4.93
CA TYR A 108 -20.15 3.95 -4.15
C TYR A 108 -21.52 4.09 -4.83
N MET A 109 -21.54 4.38 -6.13
CA MET A 109 -22.76 4.79 -6.84
C MET A 109 -23.63 3.60 -7.28
N SER A 110 -23.00 2.55 -7.79
CA SER A 110 -23.68 1.37 -8.33
C SER A 110 -23.83 0.25 -7.31
N GLU A 111 -23.15 0.36 -6.16
CA GLU A 111 -22.97 -0.74 -5.21
C GLU A 111 -22.45 -2.02 -5.88
N SER A 112 -21.69 -1.89 -6.99
CA SER A 112 -21.15 -3.04 -7.69
C SER A 112 -19.79 -3.46 -7.14
N LEU A 113 -19.47 -4.74 -7.31
CA LEU A 113 -18.18 -5.31 -6.91
C LEU A 113 -17.12 -5.03 -7.97
N TRP A 114 -15.97 -4.52 -7.56
CA TRP A 114 -14.84 -4.29 -8.45
C TRP A 114 -13.58 -4.95 -7.89
N TYR A 115 -12.68 -5.30 -8.80
CA TYR A 115 -11.40 -5.86 -8.44
C TYR A 115 -10.24 -5.26 -9.24
N SER A 116 -9.05 -5.35 -8.68
CA SER A 116 -7.78 -4.96 -9.33
C SER A 116 -6.70 -5.96 -8.91
N TYR A 117 -5.86 -6.36 -9.87
CA TYR A 117 -4.74 -7.27 -9.65
C TYR A 117 -3.36 -6.58 -9.78
N ASP A 118 -3.36 -5.27 -9.98
CA ASP A 118 -2.18 -4.47 -10.32
C ASP A 118 -2.08 -3.20 -9.47
N GLU A 119 -2.35 -3.37 -8.17
CA GLU A 119 -2.23 -2.30 -7.16
C GLU A 119 -3.15 -1.10 -7.42
N GLY A 120 -4.31 -1.36 -8.04
CA GLY A 120 -5.33 -0.37 -8.33
C GLY A 120 -5.04 0.49 -9.56
N ASN A 121 -4.09 0.10 -10.42
CA ASN A 121 -3.82 0.80 -11.67
C ASN A 121 -4.96 0.60 -12.67
N HIS A 122 -5.47 -0.64 -12.77
CA HIS A 122 -6.64 -0.98 -13.56
C HIS A 122 -7.70 -1.66 -12.70
N TRP A 123 -8.97 -1.36 -12.99
CA TRP A 123 -10.12 -1.85 -12.25
C TRP A 123 -11.09 -2.56 -13.18
N TYR A 124 -11.61 -3.69 -12.73
CA TYR A 124 -12.52 -4.55 -13.47
C TYR A 124 -13.81 -4.71 -12.68
N ASN A 125 -14.94 -4.53 -13.35
CA ASN A 125 -16.26 -4.69 -12.75
C ASN A 125 -16.61 -6.18 -12.74
N ASP A 126 -16.98 -6.70 -11.58
CA ASP A 126 -17.65 -7.97 -11.46
C ASP A 126 -19.16 -7.74 -11.56
N SER A 127 -19.90 -8.65 -12.19
CA SER A 127 -21.31 -8.41 -12.58
C SER A 127 -22.30 -8.36 -11.40
N TYR A 128 -21.80 -8.38 -10.16
CA TYR A 128 -22.62 -8.27 -8.95
C TYR A 128 -23.00 -6.83 -8.64
N ALA A 129 -24.29 -6.62 -8.40
CA ALA A 129 -24.89 -5.38 -7.89
C ALA A 129 -25.39 -5.56 -6.46
N ASP A 130 -25.87 -4.48 -5.84
CA ASP A 130 -26.42 -4.45 -4.47
C ASP A 130 -25.45 -4.98 -3.40
N VAL A 131 -24.15 -4.79 -3.62
CA VAL A 131 -23.12 -5.16 -2.65
C VAL A 131 -23.25 -4.24 -1.44
N PHE A 132 -23.57 -4.82 -0.29
CA PHE A 132 -23.63 -4.09 0.96
C PHE A 132 -22.28 -4.05 1.66
N LYS A 133 -21.59 -5.19 1.69
CA LYS A 133 -20.31 -5.31 2.39
C LYS A 133 -19.47 -6.43 1.81
N ILE A 134 -18.17 -6.24 1.77
CA ILE A 134 -17.20 -7.29 1.43
C ILE A 134 -16.53 -7.73 2.74
N LYS A 135 -16.32 -9.03 2.92
CA LYS A 135 -15.57 -9.61 4.04
C LYS A 135 -14.60 -10.68 3.56
N LYS A 136 -13.41 -10.69 4.14
CA LYS A 136 -12.43 -11.74 3.88
C LYS A 136 -12.80 -12.96 4.71
N ILE A 137 -12.84 -14.13 4.09
CA ILE A 137 -12.94 -15.40 4.83
C ILE A 137 -11.56 -15.67 5.41
N ALA A 138 -11.50 -16.01 6.71
CA ALA A 138 -10.27 -16.08 7.50
C ALA A 138 -9.22 -17.12 7.04
N SER A 139 -9.42 -17.79 5.90
CA SER A 139 -8.44 -18.74 5.38
C SER A 139 -7.22 -17.99 4.82
N ILE A 140 -6.04 -18.44 5.24
CA ILE A 140 -4.76 -17.95 4.74
C ILE A 140 -4.63 -18.44 3.30
N ASN A 141 -4.43 -17.50 2.37
CA ASN A 141 -4.12 -17.75 0.96
C ASN A 141 -5.21 -18.41 0.12
N THR A 142 -6.48 -18.18 0.47
CA THR A 142 -7.56 -18.39 -0.49
C THR A 142 -7.80 -17.12 -1.28
N LEU A 143 -8.20 -17.29 -2.53
CA LEU A 143 -8.76 -16.23 -3.35
C LEU A 143 -10.26 -16.07 -3.07
N VAL A 144 -10.73 -16.52 -1.91
CA VAL A 144 -12.15 -16.55 -1.58
C VAL A 144 -12.50 -15.37 -0.68
N ALA A 145 -13.52 -14.62 -1.08
CA ALA A 145 -14.13 -13.58 -0.24
C ALA A 145 -15.63 -13.84 -0.05
N SER A 146 -16.16 -13.45 1.09
CA SER A 146 -17.60 -13.37 1.32
C SER A 146 -18.09 -11.99 0.91
N VAL A 147 -19.02 -11.94 -0.01
CA VAL A 147 -19.74 -10.74 -0.41
C VAL A 147 -21.13 -10.79 0.23
N VAL A 148 -21.46 -9.77 1.01
CA VAL A 148 -22.79 -9.58 1.58
C VAL A 148 -23.56 -8.68 0.63
N LEU A 149 -24.59 -9.23 0.01
CA LEU A 149 -25.57 -8.50 -0.79
C LEU A 149 -26.74 -8.09 0.09
N TYR A 150 -27.33 -6.93 -0.19
CA TYR A 150 -28.53 -6.47 0.49
C TYR A 150 -29.62 -6.15 -0.51
N ASN A 151 -30.62 -7.03 -0.58
CA ASN A 151 -31.80 -6.81 -1.40
C ASN A 151 -32.70 -5.79 -0.69
N LYS A 152 -32.79 -4.59 -1.29
CA LYS A 152 -33.58 -3.46 -0.74
C LYS A 152 -35.09 -3.66 -0.88
N ILE A 153 -35.54 -4.50 -1.80
CA ILE A 153 -36.96 -4.79 -2.04
C ILE A 153 -37.47 -5.73 -0.95
N ASP A 154 -36.75 -6.82 -0.73
CA ASP A 154 -37.15 -7.87 0.21
C ASP A 154 -36.59 -7.65 1.62
N TYR A 155 -35.70 -6.66 1.80
CA TYR A 155 -34.96 -6.38 3.04
C TYR A 155 -34.13 -7.58 3.53
N ILE A 156 -33.63 -8.41 2.60
CA ILE A 156 -32.86 -9.64 2.89
C ILE A 156 -31.37 -9.43 2.66
N TYR A 157 -30.56 -9.95 3.59
CA TYR A 157 -29.11 -10.08 3.41
C TYR A 157 -28.76 -11.46 2.87
N THR A 158 -27.97 -11.52 1.81
CA THR A 158 -27.45 -12.77 1.24
C THR A 158 -25.94 -12.77 1.33
N ILE A 159 -25.35 -13.87 1.79
CA ILE A 159 -23.90 -14.06 1.83
C ILE A 159 -23.50 -14.99 0.69
N LEU A 160 -22.69 -14.49 -0.22
CA LEU A 160 -22.08 -15.26 -1.30
C LEU A 160 -20.60 -15.43 -1.02
N ASN A 161 -20.12 -16.66 -1.08
CA ASN A 161 -18.68 -16.92 -1.07
C ASN A 161 -18.23 -17.01 -2.53
N TYR A 162 -17.40 -16.06 -2.95
CA TYR A 162 -16.90 -16.00 -4.31
C TYR A 162 -15.42 -16.39 -4.33
N ASP A 163 -15.07 -17.28 -5.24
CA ASP A 163 -13.70 -17.73 -5.46
C ASP A 163 -13.08 -17.01 -6.67
N PHE A 164 -12.19 -16.06 -6.38
CA PHE A 164 -11.47 -15.25 -7.36
C PHE A 164 -10.34 -16.02 -8.07
N SER A 165 -10.20 -17.32 -7.85
CA SER A 165 -9.26 -18.20 -8.58
C SER A 165 -9.45 -18.10 -10.10
N SER A 166 -10.70 -18.10 -10.55
CA SER A 166 -11.04 -17.95 -11.98
C SER A 166 -10.57 -16.63 -12.62
N ILE A 167 -10.35 -15.56 -11.84
CA ILE A 167 -9.88 -14.26 -12.34
C ILE A 167 -8.37 -14.27 -12.59
N ILE A 168 -7.61 -15.06 -11.83
CA ILE A 168 -6.17 -15.24 -12.05
C ILE A 168 -5.89 -16.21 -13.21
N SER A 169 -6.93 -16.90 -13.69
CA SER A 169 -6.86 -17.79 -14.84
C SER A 169 -6.94 -17.00 -16.16
N ILE A 170 -5.86 -17.01 -16.95
CA ILE A 170 -5.79 -16.34 -18.26
C ILE A 170 -6.93 -16.86 -19.16
N CYS A 171 -7.90 -15.99 -19.46
CA CYS A 171 -8.96 -16.24 -20.44
C CYS A 171 -9.74 -17.56 -20.26
N TYR A 172 -9.87 -18.07 -19.03
CA TYR A 172 -10.53 -19.36 -18.74
C TYR A 172 -9.85 -20.61 -19.36
N ILE A 173 -8.62 -20.51 -19.89
CA ILE A 173 -7.93 -21.62 -20.59
C ILE A 173 -7.01 -22.41 -19.67
N THR A 174 -6.45 -21.80 -18.62
CA THR A 174 -5.50 -22.44 -17.70
C THR A 174 -5.90 -22.29 -16.25
N ILE A 175 -5.82 -23.41 -15.51
CA ILE A 175 -5.94 -23.53 -14.05
C ILE A 175 -5.00 -22.55 -13.36
N ASP A 176 -5.49 -21.88 -12.30
CA ASP A 176 -4.78 -21.11 -11.28
C ASP A 176 -3.25 -21.24 -11.32
N ARG A 177 -2.61 -20.41 -12.14
CA ARG A 177 -1.14 -20.46 -12.29
C ARG A 177 -0.51 -20.12 -10.95
N THR A 178 0.24 -21.05 -10.39
CA THR A 178 1.03 -20.77 -9.18
C THR A 178 2.22 -19.88 -9.54
N CYS A 179 2.46 -18.84 -8.75
CA CYS A 179 3.55 -17.90 -8.99
C CYS A 179 4.91 -18.62 -9.06
N GLN A 180 5.68 -18.30 -10.10
CA GLN A 180 7.06 -18.75 -10.30
C GLN A 180 8.03 -17.64 -9.91
N ARG A 181 9.34 -17.94 -9.89
CA ARG A 181 10.38 -16.98 -9.50
C ARG A 181 10.27 -15.65 -10.26
N ASP A 182 10.02 -15.71 -11.56
CA ASP A 182 9.98 -14.54 -12.43
C ASP A 182 8.74 -13.66 -12.20
N ASP A 183 7.75 -14.14 -11.45
CA ASP A 183 6.57 -13.38 -11.06
C ASP A 183 6.80 -12.47 -9.86
N TYR A 184 7.95 -12.64 -9.18
CA TYR A 184 8.31 -11.85 -8.02
C TYR A 184 9.35 -10.79 -8.37
N GLU A 185 9.24 -9.66 -7.71
CA GLU A 185 10.28 -8.64 -7.60
C GLU A 185 10.85 -8.62 -6.17
N ILE A 186 12.11 -8.19 -6.06
CA ILE A 186 12.70 -7.89 -4.76
C ILE A 186 12.21 -6.50 -4.36
N TRP A 187 11.41 -6.44 -3.30
CA TRP A 187 10.94 -5.20 -2.70
C TRP A 187 11.73 -4.92 -1.42
N TYR A 188 12.46 -3.81 -1.39
CA TYR A 188 13.23 -3.39 -0.23
C TYR A 188 12.36 -2.57 0.72
N VAL A 189 12.57 -2.74 2.03
CA VAL A 189 11.89 -1.92 3.04
C VAL A 189 12.33 -0.46 2.85
N PRO A 190 11.39 0.49 2.68
CA PRO A 190 11.72 1.89 2.51
C PRO A 190 12.50 2.43 3.71
N ARG A 191 13.65 3.04 3.45
CA ARG A 191 14.47 3.76 4.44
C ARG A 191 14.69 5.19 3.98
N TYR A 192 15.07 6.07 4.92
CA TYR A 192 15.33 7.47 4.60
C TYR A 192 16.52 7.64 3.63
N ASN A 193 17.58 6.83 3.79
CA ASN A 193 18.79 6.87 2.97
C ASN A 193 19.28 5.47 2.62
N ASP A 194 19.36 5.15 1.31
CA ASP A 194 19.71 3.82 0.78
C ASP A 194 18.81 2.71 1.41
N ASN A 195 19.11 1.42 1.23
CA ASN A 195 18.29 0.35 1.83
C ASN A 195 18.81 -0.12 3.21
N CYS A 196 19.99 0.36 3.61
CA CYS A 196 20.68 -0.07 4.81
C CYS A 196 20.24 0.76 6.02
N PHE A 197 19.77 0.09 7.07
CA PHE A 197 19.37 0.73 8.32
C PHE A 197 19.84 -0.09 9.51
N ASP A 198 20.59 0.54 10.42
CA ASP A 198 21.22 -0.11 11.58
C ASP A 198 22.03 -1.37 11.23
N GLY A 199 22.71 -1.35 10.07
CA GLY A 199 23.57 -2.45 9.61
C GLY A 199 22.83 -3.60 8.90
N GLU A 200 21.51 -3.47 8.73
CA GLU A 200 20.68 -4.45 8.04
C GLU A 200 20.01 -3.88 6.80
N GLU A 201 20.05 -4.64 5.71
CA GLU A 201 19.20 -4.47 4.54
C GLU A 201 18.11 -5.53 4.58
N VAL A 202 16.84 -5.09 4.53
CA VAL A 202 15.67 -5.97 4.61
C VAL A 202 14.90 -5.89 3.30
N SER A 203 14.64 -7.04 2.70
CA SER A 203 13.85 -7.16 1.48
C SER A 203 12.86 -8.32 1.53
N TYR A 204 11.88 -8.30 0.63
CA TYR A 204 10.87 -9.32 0.47
C TYR A 204 10.67 -9.67 -1.00
N PHE A 205 10.26 -10.90 -1.27
CA PHE A 205 9.74 -11.26 -2.59
C PHE A 205 8.27 -10.87 -2.69
N LYS A 206 8.00 -9.80 -3.44
CA LYS A 206 6.67 -9.25 -3.69
C LYS A 206 6.20 -9.65 -5.08
N ILE A 207 4.91 -9.98 -5.25
CA ILE A 207 4.36 -10.29 -6.57
C ILE A 207 4.40 -9.01 -7.41
N LYS A 208 4.91 -9.08 -8.65
CA LYS A 208 4.94 -7.94 -9.55
C LYS A 208 3.51 -7.50 -9.89
N PRO A 209 3.23 -6.19 -9.98
CA PRO A 209 1.92 -5.70 -10.46
C PRO A 209 1.54 -6.21 -11.85
N SER A 210 2.53 -6.57 -12.68
CA SER A 210 2.33 -7.16 -14.01
C SER A 210 2.10 -8.68 -14.02
N SER A 211 2.17 -9.35 -12.87
CA SER A 211 2.07 -10.80 -12.75
C SER A 211 0.74 -11.22 -12.15
N MET A 212 -0.03 -12.00 -12.90
CA MET A 212 -1.24 -12.67 -12.42
C MET A 212 -0.90 -14.12 -12.11
N CYS A 213 -0.86 -14.46 -10.82
CA CYS A 213 -0.60 -15.81 -10.33
C CYS A 213 -1.04 -15.94 -8.86
N LEU A 214 -1.32 -17.17 -8.42
CA LEU A 214 -1.61 -17.49 -7.02
C LEU A 214 -0.30 -17.71 -6.25
N ASP A 215 -0.10 -16.93 -5.20
CA ASP A 215 1.00 -17.08 -4.26
C ASP A 215 0.60 -18.03 -3.13
N LYS A 216 1.22 -19.21 -3.12
CA LYS A 216 0.95 -20.28 -2.16
C LYS A 216 1.73 -20.14 -0.84
N ARG A 217 2.56 -19.10 -0.68
CA ARG A 217 3.38 -18.92 0.54
C ARG A 217 2.51 -18.55 1.73
N THR A 218 2.33 -19.44 2.69
CA THR A 218 1.51 -19.16 3.90
C THR A 218 2.07 -18.00 4.73
N VAL A 219 3.38 -17.80 4.70
CA VAL A 219 4.09 -16.72 5.40
C VAL A 219 5.04 -16.01 4.43
N ILE A 220 5.10 -14.68 4.54
CA ILE A 220 6.05 -13.85 3.82
C ILE A 220 7.27 -13.65 4.71
N ILE A 221 8.39 -14.25 4.34
CA ILE A 221 9.65 -14.22 5.09
C ILE A 221 10.55 -13.12 4.50
N PRO A 222 11.15 -12.25 5.34
CA PRO A 222 12.14 -11.29 4.87
C PRO A 222 13.47 -11.98 4.52
N ASN A 223 14.15 -11.45 3.49
CA ASN A 223 15.58 -11.65 3.32
C ASN A 223 16.29 -10.52 4.06
N ILE A 224 17.15 -10.88 5.01
CA ILE A 224 17.95 -9.93 5.79
C ILE A 224 19.42 -10.17 5.42
N SER A 225 20.08 -9.12 4.95
CA SER A 225 21.52 -9.13 4.68
C SER A 225 22.22 -8.04 5.46
N THR A 226 23.44 -8.31 5.89
CA THR A 226 24.27 -7.31 6.55
C THR A 226 24.81 -6.31 5.54
N CYS A 227 24.78 -5.03 5.90
CA CYS A 227 25.32 -3.95 5.09
C CYS A 227 26.31 -3.13 5.92
N LYS A 228 27.35 -2.62 5.27
CA LYS A 228 28.32 -1.75 5.94
C LYS A 228 27.63 -0.43 6.24
N TYR A 229 27.56 -0.06 7.52
CA TYR A 229 27.14 1.27 7.95
C TYR A 229 28.09 2.30 7.31
N VAL A 230 27.59 3.05 6.33
CA VAL A 230 28.32 4.22 5.82
C VAL A 230 27.85 5.39 6.66
N ASP A 231 28.73 5.82 7.56
CA ASP A 231 28.44 6.95 8.44
C ASP A 231 28.01 8.18 7.63
N GLN A 232 26.81 8.67 7.89
CA GLN A 232 26.21 9.78 7.13
C GLN A 232 26.95 11.10 7.39
N ASP A 233 27.57 11.25 8.57
CA ASP A 233 28.45 12.38 8.89
C ASP A 233 29.68 12.41 7.97
N TYR A 234 30.14 11.25 7.49
CA TYR A 234 31.24 11.15 6.53
C TYR A 234 30.83 11.59 5.11
N ARG A 235 29.55 11.45 4.72
CA ARG A 235 29.06 11.96 3.42
C ARG A 235 28.89 13.49 3.44
N ASN A 236 28.42 14.07 4.55
CA ASN A 236 28.22 15.51 4.67
C ASN A 236 29.53 16.31 4.74
N ASN A 237 30.63 15.69 5.21
CA ASN A 237 31.95 16.32 5.24
C ASN A 237 32.68 16.37 3.88
N ARG A 238 32.09 15.86 2.79
CA ARG A 238 32.64 16.04 1.43
C ARG A 238 32.33 17.39 0.78
N HIS A 239 31.59 18.26 1.48
CA HIS A 239 31.31 19.63 1.03
C HIS A 239 32.10 20.72 1.74
N LEU A 240 33.08 20.37 2.61
CA LEU A 240 34.09 21.36 2.99
C LEU A 240 35.13 21.48 1.86
N PRO A 241 35.43 22.70 1.39
CA PRO A 241 36.50 22.91 0.43
C PRO A 241 37.82 22.38 1.01
N LEU A 242 38.53 21.59 0.20
CA LEU A 242 39.92 21.24 0.41
C LEU A 242 40.76 22.52 0.45
N GLY A 243 41.10 22.94 1.67
CA GLY A 243 42.14 23.90 2.02
C GLY A 243 42.27 23.83 3.53
N ILE A 244 43.38 23.44 4.14
CA ILE A 244 44.79 23.61 3.81
C ILE A 244 45.52 22.36 4.35
N ALA A 245 46.40 21.79 3.53
CA ALA A 245 47.45 20.88 3.99
C ALA A 245 48.73 21.68 4.26
N GLU A 246 49.59 21.13 5.13
CA GLU A 246 50.94 21.60 5.54
C GLU A 246 50.88 22.74 6.59
N GLU A 247 51.51 22.72 7.77
CA GLU A 247 52.76 22.18 8.36
C GLU A 247 52.50 22.01 9.88
N GLN A 248 53.21 21.28 10.76
CA GLN A 248 54.55 20.70 10.83
C GLN A 248 54.57 19.79 12.08
N GLU A 249 55.10 18.57 11.96
CA GLU A 249 55.68 17.84 13.09
C GLU A 249 57.15 18.28 13.21
N ARG A 250 57.55 18.87 14.35
CA ARG A 250 58.93 18.79 14.87
C ARG A 250 59.06 19.34 16.31
N ALA A 251 59.66 18.49 17.14
CA ALA A 251 60.20 18.67 18.49
C ALA A 251 59.19 18.62 19.67
#